data_AF-V5HBZ3-F1
#
_entry.id   AF-V5HBZ3-F1
#
_cell.length_a   1.000
_cell.length_b   1.000
_cell.length_c   1.000
_cell.angle_alpha   90.00
_cell.angle_beta   90.00
_cell.angle_gamma   90.00
#
_symmetry.space_group_name_H-M   'P 1'
#
loop_
_entity.id
_entity.type
_entity.pdbx_description
1 polymer ?
#
loop_
_entity_poly.entity_id
_entity_poly.type
_entity_poly.pdbx_seq_one_letter_code
_entity_poly.pdbx_strand_id
1 'polypeptide(L)'
;MAGKEGDYYKKGETKEGGFLKFLYNPDTKEVFGRTGLSWFKITVFYIIFYACLTAFWTIMLIVFYQTLDTIKPKWVLDRSTIGTVPGMGFRPNPPEQTVDSTLIYFKSGSQGTWKYWVDDINEYLKDYQRQEGDGEHLRNCDFTQQRDPNENKACRFAIENINN
;
A
#
# COMPACT_ATOMS: atom_id res chain seq x y z
N MET A 1 38.31 78.73 21.07
CA MET A 1 36.84 78.88 21.04
C MET A 1 36.38 78.07 19.84
N ALA A 2 36.03 76.80 20.04
CA ALA A 2 34.69 76.31 20.39
C ALA A 2 33.81 76.10 19.15
N GLY A 3 33.45 74.83 18.91
CA GLY A 3 32.26 74.40 18.16
C GLY A 3 32.49 74.08 16.68
N LYS A 4 31.99 72.99 16.10
CA LYS A 4 31.08 71.94 16.58
C LYS A 4 31.28 70.67 15.75
N GLU A 5 31.07 69.54 16.41
CA GLU A 5 31.03 68.17 15.92
C GLU A 5 29.99 68.02 14.79
N GLY A 6 30.39 67.34 13.71
CA GLY A 6 29.48 66.88 12.66
C GLY A 6 29.28 65.38 12.82
N ASP A 7 28.12 65.02 13.35
CA ASP A 7 27.68 63.66 13.64
C ASP A 7 27.82 62.71 12.44
N TYR A 8 28.65 61.69 12.61
CA TYR A 8 28.70 60.53 11.73
C TYR A 8 27.44 59.69 11.94
N TYR A 9 26.43 59.89 11.10
CA TYR A 9 25.31 58.97 10.98
C TYR A 9 25.82 57.61 10.50
N LYS A 10 26.14 56.71 11.43
CA LYS A 10 26.15 55.27 11.15
C LYS A 10 24.73 54.88 10.77
N LYS A 11 24.47 54.79 9.47
CA LYS A 11 23.29 54.14 8.92
C LYS A 11 23.21 52.76 9.56
N GLY A 12 22.26 52.57 10.48
CA GLY A 12 22.01 51.29 11.10
C GLY A 12 21.73 50.28 10.00
N GLU A 13 22.57 49.26 9.90
CA GLU A 13 22.34 48.15 9.00
C GLU A 13 21.01 47.51 9.40
N THR A 14 20.02 47.69 8.54
CA THR A 14 18.73 47.01 8.62
C THR A 14 19.01 45.51 8.70
N LYS A 15 18.58 44.87 9.78
CA LYS A 15 18.70 43.41 10.03
C LYS A 15 17.84 42.57 9.08
N GLU A 16 17.51 43.07 7.90
CA GLU A 16 16.62 42.44 6.91
C GLU A 16 17.37 41.47 5.99
N GLY A 17 18.71 41.45 6.05
CA GLY A 17 19.55 40.56 5.23
C GLY A 17 19.92 39.22 5.87
N GLY A 18 19.61 38.96 7.15
CA GLY A 18 20.15 37.80 7.87
C GLY A 18 19.73 36.43 7.30
N PHE A 19 18.44 36.26 6.97
CA PHE A 19 17.92 35.00 6.46
C PHE A 19 18.27 34.73 4.99
N LEU A 20 18.25 35.78 4.15
CA LEU A 20 18.69 35.69 2.76
C LEU A 20 20.20 35.45 2.66
N LYS A 21 21.00 36.13 3.48
CA LYS A 21 22.46 35.92 3.57
C LYS A 21 22.82 34.55 4.17
N PHE A 22 21.95 33.98 5.02
CA PHE A 22 22.06 32.61 5.50
C PHE A 22 21.76 31.57 4.41
N LEU A 23 20.74 31.80 3.57
CA LEU A 23 20.45 30.95 2.42
C LEU A 23 21.59 30.96 1.40
N TYR A 24 22.04 32.16 1.03
CA TYR A 24 23.08 32.38 0.03
C TYR A 24 23.93 33.59 0.38
N ASN A 25 25.23 33.37 0.58
CA ASN A 25 26.20 34.43 0.78
C ASN A 25 26.89 34.74 -0.56
N PRO A 26 26.57 35.85 -1.26
CA PRO A 26 27.15 36.19 -2.55
C PRO A 26 28.66 36.50 -2.47
N ASP A 27 29.14 36.94 -1.30
CA ASP A 27 30.54 37.33 -1.09
C ASP A 27 31.47 36.10 -1.03
N THR A 28 31.02 35.04 -0.34
CA THR A 28 31.78 33.78 -0.19
C THR A 28 31.29 32.66 -1.13
N LYS A 29 30.22 32.91 -1.89
CA LYS A 29 29.52 31.93 -2.74
C LYS A 29 29.13 30.65 -1.98
N GLU A 30 28.69 30.82 -0.73
CA GLU A 30 28.25 29.74 0.14
C GLU A 30 26.73 29.60 0.13
N VAL A 31 26.24 28.36 0.09
CA VAL A 31 24.81 28.03 0.18
C VAL A 31 24.61 27.34 1.53
N PHE A 32 23.68 27.82 2.36
CA PHE A 32 23.48 27.32 3.74
C PHE A 32 24.78 27.21 4.56
N GLY A 33 25.67 28.20 4.42
CA GLY A 33 26.93 28.26 5.16
C GLY A 33 28.00 27.23 4.74
N ARG A 34 27.87 26.60 3.56
CA ARG A 34 28.92 25.73 2.99
C ARG A 34 29.24 26.11 1.55
N THR A 35 30.49 25.93 1.17
CA THR A 35 30.94 26.13 -0.22
C THR A 35 30.37 25.06 -1.15
N GLY A 36 30.15 25.39 -2.43
CA GLY A 36 29.63 24.44 -3.42
C GLY A 36 30.46 23.16 -3.55
N LEU A 37 31.77 23.25 -3.36
CA LEU A 37 32.66 22.08 -3.35
C LEU A 37 32.44 21.18 -2.12
N SER A 38 32.14 21.76 -0.95
CA SER A 38 31.78 21.00 0.25
C SER A 38 30.44 20.28 0.04
N TRP A 39 29.44 20.98 -0.50
CA TRP A 39 28.16 20.38 -0.88
C TRP A 39 28.32 19.20 -1.82
N PHE A 40 29.10 19.35 -2.90
CA PHE A 40 29.37 18.25 -3.83
C PHE A 40 29.99 17.04 -3.12
N LYS A 41 31.01 17.25 -2.27
CA LYS A 41 31.65 16.18 -1.50
C LYS A 41 30.67 15.44 -0.59
N ILE A 42 29.82 16.18 0.12
CA ILE A 42 28.80 15.62 1.02
C ILE A 42 27.76 14.83 0.23
N THR A 43 27.25 15.40 -0.87
CA THR A 43 26.25 14.74 -1.72
C THR A 43 26.79 13.44 -2.31
N VAL A 44 28.01 13.46 -2.87
CA VAL A 44 28.65 12.25 -3.42
C VAL A 44 28.85 11.19 -2.34
N PHE A 45 29.30 11.61 -1.14
CA PHE A 45 29.43 10.70 -0.01
C PHE A 45 28.10 10.03 0.35
N TYR A 46 27.02 10.81 0.48
CA TYR A 46 25.70 10.25 0.83
C TYR A 46 25.12 9.38 -0.29
N ILE A 47 25.34 9.71 -1.57
CA ILE A 47 24.92 8.86 -2.68
C ILE A 47 25.56 7.48 -2.58
N ILE A 48 26.89 7.43 -2.41
CA ILE A 48 27.63 6.16 -2.29
C ILE A 48 27.21 5.42 -1.03
N PHE A 49 27.11 6.12 0.10
CA PHE A 49 26.71 5.54 1.39
C PHE A 49 25.31 4.90 1.31
N TYR A 50 24.31 5.64 0.80
CA TYR A 50 22.95 5.11 0.66
C TYR A 50 22.87 4.03 -0.41
N ALA A 51 23.64 4.11 -1.50
CA ALA A 51 23.71 3.01 -2.46
C ALA A 51 24.20 1.72 -1.80
N CYS A 52 25.28 1.76 -1.02
CA CYS A 52 25.77 0.61 -0.25
C CYS A 52 24.74 0.10 0.77
N LEU A 53 24.05 1.00 1.48
CA LEU A 53 23.03 0.64 2.46
C LEU A 53 21.83 -0.06 1.81
N THR A 54 21.33 0.49 0.69
CA THR A 54 20.23 -0.13 -0.08
C THR A 54 20.64 -1.47 -0.66
N ALA A 55 21.87 -1.62 -1.16
CA ALA A 55 22.39 -2.88 -1.65
C ALA A 55 22.45 -3.93 -0.53
N PHE A 56 22.99 -3.57 0.65
CA PHE A 56 23.02 -4.45 1.82
C PHE A 56 21.62 -4.91 2.23
N TRP A 57 20.68 -3.97 2.36
CA TRP A 57 19.29 -4.29 2.70
C TRP A 57 18.62 -5.19 1.66
N THR A 58 18.85 -4.92 0.37
CA THR A 58 18.31 -5.73 -0.73
C THR A 58 18.88 -7.14 -0.71
N ILE A 59 20.18 -7.31 -0.47
CA ILE A 59 20.81 -8.64 -0.33
C ILE A 59 20.20 -9.40 0.85
N MET A 60 19.98 -8.75 1.98
CA MET A 60 19.32 -9.37 3.14
C MET A 60 17.89 -9.81 2.81
N LEU A 61 17.13 -8.99 2.07
CA LEU A 61 15.81 -9.39 1.60
C LEU A 61 15.85 -10.56 0.61
N ILE A 62 16.79 -10.56 -0.34
CA ILE A 62 16.94 -11.68 -1.29
C ILE A 62 17.21 -12.97 -0.53
N VAL A 63 18.13 -12.96 0.43
CA VAL A 63 18.41 -14.12 1.29
C VAL A 63 17.16 -14.55 2.05
N PHE A 64 16.39 -13.60 2.59
CA PHE A 64 15.12 -13.90 3.25
C PHE A 64 14.11 -14.57 2.32
N TYR A 65 13.96 -14.11 1.07
CA TYR A 65 13.07 -14.74 0.09
C TYR A 65 13.46 -16.19 -0.25
N GLN A 66 14.76 -16.53 -0.21
CA GLN A 66 15.20 -17.92 -0.38
C GLN A 66 14.74 -18.84 0.77
N THR A 67 14.32 -18.29 1.91
CA THR A 67 13.79 -19.05 3.05
C THR A 67 12.27 -19.25 3.01
N LEU A 68 11.60 -18.68 2.01
CA LEU A 68 10.15 -18.77 1.83
C LEU A 68 9.80 -19.80 0.75
N ASP A 69 8.74 -20.55 1.00
CA ASP A 69 8.13 -21.46 0.04
C ASP A 69 7.14 -20.65 -0.84
N THR A 70 7.14 -20.89 -2.15
CA THR A 70 6.30 -20.16 -3.11
C THR A 70 4.86 -20.69 -3.17
N ILE A 71 4.61 -21.89 -2.65
CA ILE A 71 3.32 -22.58 -2.70
C ILE A 71 2.57 -22.45 -1.39
N LYS A 72 3.27 -22.56 -0.24
CA LYS A 72 2.64 -22.53 1.08
C LYS A 72 3.24 -21.47 2.01
N PRO A 73 2.42 -20.75 2.79
CA PRO A 73 2.93 -19.86 3.80
C PRO A 73 3.67 -20.63 4.90
N LYS A 74 4.74 -20.05 5.44
CA LYS A 74 5.60 -20.65 6.47
C LYS A 74 4.88 -20.91 7.80
N TRP A 75 3.95 -20.02 8.16
CA TRP A 75 3.21 -20.07 9.41
C TRP A 75 1.73 -20.26 9.10
N VAL A 76 1.19 -21.41 9.46
CA VAL A 76 -0.22 -21.79 9.24
C VAL A 76 -0.82 -22.23 10.57
N LEU A 77 -2.12 -22.01 10.72
CA LEU A 77 -2.91 -22.52 11.83
C LEU A 77 -2.46 -21.93 13.18
N ASP A 78 -2.24 -22.75 14.21
CA ASP A 78 -1.81 -22.34 15.55
C ASP A 78 -0.49 -21.54 15.58
N ARG A 79 0.32 -21.64 14.52
CA ARG A 79 1.56 -20.88 14.38
C ARG A 79 1.35 -19.50 13.77
N SER A 80 0.13 -19.19 13.34
CA SER A 80 -0.28 -17.92 12.74
C SER A 80 -1.24 -17.18 13.67
N THR A 81 -1.29 -15.85 13.56
CA THR A 81 -2.22 -14.99 14.29
C THR A 81 -3.69 -15.29 13.96
N ILE A 82 -3.96 -15.94 12.82
CA ILE A 82 -5.30 -16.30 12.35
C ILE A 82 -5.89 -17.46 13.17
N GLY A 83 -5.06 -18.33 13.75
CA GLY A 83 -5.49 -19.50 14.53
C GLY A 83 -6.02 -20.66 13.68
N THR A 84 -6.71 -21.59 14.34
CA THR A 84 -7.29 -22.83 13.76
C THR A 84 -8.72 -22.67 13.23
N VAL A 85 -9.40 -21.58 13.59
CA VAL A 85 -10.81 -21.38 13.25
C VAL A 85 -10.91 -20.44 12.05
N PRO A 86 -11.47 -20.88 10.92
CA PRO A 86 -11.63 -20.02 9.75
C PRO A 86 -12.66 -18.93 10.03
N GLY A 87 -12.44 -17.74 9.45
CA GLY A 87 -13.43 -16.66 9.46
C GLY A 87 -14.62 -16.96 8.53
N MET A 88 -15.77 -16.37 8.83
CA MET A 88 -16.97 -16.42 8.00
C MET A 88 -17.24 -15.02 7.43
N GLY A 89 -17.34 -14.92 6.11
CA GLY A 89 -17.83 -13.74 5.41
C GLY A 89 -19.19 -14.02 4.77
N PHE A 90 -19.98 -12.98 4.54
CA PHE A 90 -21.24 -13.08 3.81
C PHE A 90 -21.24 -12.12 2.62
N ARG A 91 -22.14 -12.38 1.68
CA ARG A 91 -22.49 -11.50 0.56
C ARG A 91 -23.99 -11.23 0.60
N PRO A 92 -24.48 -10.07 0.14
CA PRO A 92 -23.75 -8.97 -0.51
C PRO A 92 -22.94 -8.08 0.43
N ASN A 93 -21.94 -7.40 -0.11
CA ASN A 93 -21.12 -6.45 0.64
C ASN A 93 -21.86 -5.12 0.89
N PRO A 94 -21.67 -4.50 2.06
CA PRO A 94 -22.22 -3.18 2.33
C PRO A 94 -21.58 -2.11 1.43
N PRO A 95 -22.33 -1.06 1.08
CA PRO A 95 -21.80 0.06 0.29
C PRO A 95 -20.72 0.82 1.06
N GLU A 96 -19.85 1.52 0.32
CA GLU A 96 -18.69 2.24 0.88
C GLU A 96 -19.07 3.18 2.04
N GLN A 97 -20.26 3.77 1.99
CA GLN A 97 -20.75 4.70 3.01
C GLN A 97 -21.10 4.01 4.35
N THR A 98 -21.27 2.68 4.36
CA THR A 98 -21.65 1.90 5.54
C THR A 98 -20.78 0.65 5.72
N VAL A 99 -19.51 0.70 5.30
CA VAL A 99 -18.57 -0.45 5.37
C VAL A 99 -18.35 -0.99 6.78
N ASP A 100 -18.52 -0.13 7.80
CA ASP A 100 -18.39 -0.52 9.21
C ASP A 100 -19.60 -1.30 9.74
N SER A 101 -20.68 -1.42 8.95
CA SER A 101 -21.93 -2.07 9.33
C SER A 101 -22.19 -3.33 8.51
N THR A 102 -22.57 -4.42 9.18
CA THR A 102 -23.02 -5.67 8.55
C THR A 102 -24.52 -5.66 8.21
N LEU A 103 -25.18 -4.50 8.31
CA LEU A 103 -26.61 -4.37 8.17
C LEU A 103 -27.02 -4.30 6.69
N ILE A 104 -27.87 -5.24 6.27
CA ILE A 104 -28.55 -5.17 4.98
C ILE A 104 -29.91 -4.50 5.20
N TYR A 105 -30.09 -3.33 4.62
CA TYR A 105 -31.37 -2.61 4.65
C TYR A 105 -31.73 -2.11 3.25
N PHE A 106 -32.98 -2.32 2.87
CA PHE A 106 -33.51 -1.83 1.61
C PHE A 106 -35.02 -1.65 1.70
N LYS A 107 -35.55 -0.78 0.84
CA LYS A 107 -36.99 -0.63 0.64
C LYS A 107 -37.48 -1.61 -0.43
N SER A 108 -38.52 -2.39 -0.13
CA SER A 108 -39.20 -3.23 -1.13
C SER A 108 -40.19 -2.40 -1.97
N GLY A 109 -40.34 -2.73 -3.26
CA GLY A 109 -41.25 -2.07 -4.21
C GLY A 109 -40.58 -1.48 -5.45
N SER A 110 -41.36 -0.83 -6.34
CA SER A 110 -40.87 -0.30 -7.64
C SER A 110 -39.87 0.86 -7.52
N GLN A 111 -39.89 1.58 -6.39
CA GLN A 111 -38.88 2.59 -6.02
C GLN A 111 -37.96 2.07 -4.90
N GLY A 112 -37.68 0.77 -4.91
CA GLY A 112 -36.86 0.13 -3.89
C GLY A 112 -35.36 0.41 -4.05
N THR A 113 -34.64 0.40 -2.95
CA THR A 113 -33.16 0.57 -2.90
C THR A 113 -32.41 -0.77 -2.94
N TRP A 114 -33.10 -1.86 -3.32
CA TRP A 114 -32.54 -3.21 -3.35
C TRP A 114 -31.56 -3.46 -4.51
N LYS A 115 -31.60 -2.63 -5.55
CA LYS A 115 -30.84 -2.83 -6.78
C LYS A 115 -29.34 -2.98 -6.54
N TYR A 116 -28.77 -2.15 -5.66
CA TYR A 116 -27.35 -2.23 -5.29
C TYR A 116 -26.96 -3.63 -4.78
N TRP A 117 -27.76 -4.15 -3.84
CA TRP A 117 -27.52 -5.46 -3.23
C TRP A 117 -27.62 -6.60 -4.24
N VAL A 118 -28.57 -6.52 -5.18
CA VAL A 118 -28.73 -7.51 -6.24
C VAL A 118 -27.61 -7.42 -7.27
N ASP A 119 -27.17 -6.21 -7.61
CA ASP A 119 -26.06 -6.00 -8.55
C ASP A 119 -24.74 -6.57 -7.96
N ASP A 120 -24.45 -6.40 -6.66
CA ASP A 120 -23.27 -7.00 -5.99
C ASP A 120 -23.32 -8.54 -6.00
N ILE A 121 -24.48 -9.14 -5.69
CA ILE A 121 -24.64 -10.61 -5.76
C ILE A 121 -24.43 -11.10 -7.20
N ASN A 122 -25.06 -10.44 -8.17
CA ASN A 122 -24.93 -10.83 -9.57
C ASN A 122 -23.48 -10.70 -10.05
N GLU A 123 -22.78 -9.64 -9.64
CA GLU A 123 -21.36 -9.47 -9.94
C GLU A 123 -20.49 -10.58 -9.34
N TYR A 124 -20.73 -10.93 -8.08
CA TYR A 124 -20.06 -12.05 -7.42
C TYR A 124 -20.32 -13.40 -8.12
N LEU A 125 -21.55 -13.65 -8.57
CA LEU A 125 -21.95 -14.91 -9.21
C LEU A 125 -21.49 -15.05 -10.67
N LYS A 126 -21.05 -13.97 -11.34
CA LYS A 126 -20.59 -14.03 -12.74
C LYS A 126 -19.48 -15.06 -12.98
N ASP A 127 -18.53 -15.15 -12.06
CA ASP A 127 -17.41 -16.08 -12.20
C ASP A 127 -17.87 -17.55 -12.07
N TYR A 128 -18.88 -17.82 -11.26
CA TYR A 128 -19.50 -19.14 -11.13
C TYR A 128 -20.35 -19.52 -12.35
N GLN A 129 -20.99 -18.54 -13.01
CA GLN A 129 -21.70 -18.75 -14.27
C GLN A 129 -20.73 -19.05 -15.43
N ARG A 130 -19.55 -18.43 -15.44
CA ARG A 130 -18.51 -18.67 -16.46
C ARG A 130 -17.89 -20.07 -16.37
N GLN A 131 -17.95 -20.72 -15.21
CA GLN A 131 -17.39 -22.08 -15.01
C GLN A 131 -17.92 -23.12 -15.99
N GLU A 132 -19.08 -22.89 -16.63
CA GLU A 132 -19.63 -23.78 -17.64
C GLU A 132 -18.81 -23.83 -18.94
N GLY A 133 -18.01 -22.80 -19.23
CA GLY A 133 -17.15 -22.72 -20.42
C GLY A 133 -15.68 -23.14 -20.20
N ASP A 134 -15.18 -23.14 -18.96
CA ASP A 134 -13.76 -23.31 -18.62
C ASP A 134 -13.40 -24.75 -18.20
N GLY A 135 -13.84 -25.74 -18.97
CA GLY A 135 -13.73 -27.17 -18.65
C GLY A 135 -12.31 -27.73 -18.49
N GLU A 136 -11.26 -26.99 -18.88
CA GLU A 136 -9.87 -27.47 -18.83
C GLU A 136 -9.26 -27.39 -17.41
N HIS A 137 -9.65 -26.39 -16.61
CA HIS A 137 -9.13 -26.16 -15.25
C HIS A 137 -10.08 -26.60 -14.13
N LEU A 138 -11.25 -27.10 -14.51
CA LEU A 138 -12.33 -27.47 -13.59
C LEU A 138 -12.59 -28.97 -13.64
N ARG A 139 -12.90 -29.54 -12.47
CA ARG A 139 -13.38 -30.92 -12.31
C ARG A 139 -14.67 -30.93 -11.51
N ASN A 140 -15.54 -31.88 -11.79
CA ASN A 140 -16.67 -32.17 -10.93
C ASN A 140 -16.15 -32.92 -9.71
N CYS A 141 -16.44 -32.39 -8.52
CA CYS A 141 -16.00 -32.98 -7.26
C CYS A 141 -17.20 -33.56 -6.52
N ASP A 142 -16.99 -34.72 -5.91
CA ASP A 142 -17.90 -35.32 -4.95
C ASP A 142 -17.18 -35.43 -3.59
N PHE A 143 -17.92 -35.33 -2.50
CA PHE A 143 -17.42 -35.44 -1.13
C PHE A 143 -16.90 -36.85 -0.80
N THR A 144 -17.25 -37.84 -1.61
CA THR A 144 -16.83 -39.24 -1.46
C THR A 144 -15.43 -39.52 -2.02
N GLN A 145 -14.95 -38.68 -2.95
CA GLN A 145 -13.69 -38.91 -3.65
C GLN A 145 -12.57 -38.03 -3.07
N GLN A 146 -11.48 -38.64 -2.64
CA GLN A 146 -10.29 -37.90 -2.25
C GLN A 146 -9.64 -37.23 -3.46
N ARG A 147 -9.25 -35.96 -3.28
CA ARG A 147 -8.55 -35.19 -4.29
C ARG A 147 -7.11 -35.68 -4.43
N ASP A 148 -6.66 -35.92 -5.66
CA ASP A 148 -5.25 -36.14 -5.94
C ASP A 148 -4.48 -34.83 -5.72
N PRO A 149 -3.49 -34.79 -4.82
CA PRO A 149 -2.69 -33.59 -4.54
C PRO A 149 -1.94 -33.06 -5.77
N ASN A 150 -1.70 -33.90 -6.78
CA ASN A 150 -0.95 -33.53 -7.99
C ASN A 150 -1.85 -32.98 -9.09
N GLU A 151 -3.17 -33.03 -8.92
CA GLU A 151 -4.11 -32.50 -9.90
C GLU A 151 -4.36 -30.99 -9.65
N ASN A 152 -3.79 -30.17 -10.53
CA ASN A 152 -3.98 -28.71 -10.56
C ASN A 152 -5.33 -28.29 -11.16
N LYS A 153 -6.42 -28.97 -10.77
CA LYS A 153 -7.79 -28.61 -11.14
C LYS A 153 -8.61 -28.21 -9.93
N ALA A 154 -9.41 -27.17 -10.08
CA ALA A 154 -10.33 -26.71 -9.06
C ALA A 154 -11.66 -27.46 -9.15
N CYS A 155 -12.36 -27.56 -8.02
CA CYS A 155 -13.71 -28.12 -8.00
C CYS A 155 -14.71 -27.12 -8.56
N ARG A 156 -15.51 -27.54 -9.54
CA ARG A 156 -16.65 -26.76 -10.04
C ARG A 156 -17.71 -26.65 -8.94
N PHE A 157 -18.32 -25.47 -8.83
CA PHE A 157 -19.47 -25.25 -7.96
C PHE A 157 -20.66 -24.78 -8.80
N ALA A 158 -21.70 -25.60 -8.89
CA ALA A 158 -22.90 -25.28 -9.66
C ALA A 158 -23.86 -24.41 -8.85
N ILE A 159 -24.33 -23.30 -9.46
CA ILE A 159 -25.22 -22.32 -8.81
C ILE A 159 -26.59 -22.94 -8.48
N GLU A 160 -27.02 -23.94 -9.25
CA GLU A 160 -28.23 -24.72 -8.98
C GLU A 160 -28.26 -25.36 -7.59
N ASN A 161 -27.11 -25.64 -6.98
CA ASN A 161 -27.01 -26.16 -5.62
C ASN A 161 -27.45 -25.15 -4.54
N ILE A 162 -27.53 -23.85 -4.85
CA ILE A 162 -27.97 -22.81 -3.91
C ILE A 162 -29.51 -22.73 -3.85
N ASN A 163 -30.21 -23.13 -4.91
CA ASN A 163 -31.67 -22.97 -5.03
C ASN A 163 -32.50 -24.10 -4.39
N ASN A 164 -31.84 -25.08 -3.74
CA ASN A 164 -32.48 -26.28 -3.20
C ASN A 164 -32.74 -26.18 -1.70
#